data_AF-A0A9P7NBN3-F1
#
_entry.id   AF-A0A9P7NBN3-F1
#
_cell.length_a   1.000
_cell.length_b   1.000
_cell.length_c   1.000
_cell.angle_alpha   90.00
_cell.angle_beta   90.00
_cell.angle_gamma   90.00
#
_symmetry.space_group_name_H-M   'P 1'
#
loop_
_entity.id
_entity.type
_entity.pdbx_description
1 polymer ?
#
loop_
_entity_poly.entity_id
_entity_poly.type
_entity_poly.pdbx_seq_one_letter_code
_entity_poly.pdbx_strand_id
1 'polypeptide(L)' 'MKQLNDIIPSNNQFFKHFLDLLKKIFVYDPSQRITAKQALNHPWFREIVQPDDGTEAAKLRLDRKRLEQESLRYPHYVG' A
#
# COMPACT_ATOMS: atom_id res chain seq x y z
N MET A 1 -6.37 11.78 -21.41
CA MET A 1 -5.90 10.94 -20.28
C MET A 1 -6.36 11.61 -19.00
N LYS A 2 -6.79 10.86 -17.98
CA LYS A 2 -7.13 11.44 -16.66
C LYS A 2 -5.84 11.81 -15.93
N GLN A 3 -5.84 12.91 -15.19
CA GLN A 3 -4.68 13.29 -14.38
C GLN A 3 -4.62 12.41 -13.12
N LEU A 4 -3.41 12.23 -12.58
CA LEU A 4 -3.22 11.44 -11.36
C LEU A 4 -4.04 11.99 -10.17
N ASN A 5 -4.19 13.31 -10.11
CA ASN A 5 -5.01 14.00 -9.10
C ASN A 5 -6.52 13.69 -9.23
N ASP A 6 -7.00 13.32 -10.43
CA ASP A 6 -8.41 12.97 -10.66
C ASP A 6 -8.71 11.50 -10.33
N ILE A 7 -7.66 10.68 -10.22
CA ILE A 7 -7.76 9.25 -9.96
C ILE A 7 -7.63 8.96 -8.46
N ILE A 8 -6.74 9.69 -7.77
CA ILE A 8 -6.44 9.47 -6.35
C ILE A 8 -7.04 10.62 -5.53
N PRO A 9 -8.08 10.35 -4.71
CA PRO A 9 -8.73 11.39 -3.91
C PRO A 9 -7.76 11.88 -2.83
N SER A 10 -7.51 13.18 -2.72
CA SER A 10 -6.63 13.75 -1.68
C SER A 10 -7.36 14.05 -0.37
N ASN A 11 -8.38 13.25 -0.04
CA ASN A 11 -9.30 13.48 1.08
C ASN A 11 -8.70 13.11 2.45
N ASN A 12 -7.71 12.23 2.51
CA ASN A 12 -7.00 11.88 3.74
C ASN A 12 -5.47 11.98 3.58
N GLN A 13 -4.74 11.86 4.69
CA GLN A 13 -3.29 11.98 4.70
C GLN A 13 -2.59 10.84 3.96
N PHE A 14 -3.13 9.62 4.06
CA PHE A 14 -2.65 8.46 3.31
C PHE A 14 -2.61 8.73 1.80
N PHE A 15 -3.72 9.18 1.21
CA PHE A 15 -3.78 9.46 -0.22
C PHE A 15 -2.97 10.67 -0.65
N LYS A 16 -2.85 11.70 0.21
CA LYS A 16 -1.95 12.84 -0.06
C LYS A 16 -0.50 12.38 -0.19
N HIS A 17 -0.01 11.56 0.75
CA HIS A 17 1.35 11.01 0.68
C HIS A 17 1.50 9.99 -0.45
N PHE A 18 0.45 9.23 -0.76
CA PHE A 18 0.47 8.30 -1.88
C PHE A 18 0.64 9.03 -3.21
N LEU A 19 -0.15 10.09 -3.42
CA LEU A 19 -0.08 10.94 -4.61
C LEU A 19 1.30 11.61 -4.74
N ASP A 20 1.86 12.11 -3.63
CA ASP A 20 3.20 12.70 -3.61
C ASP A 20 4.30 11.69 -3.99
N LEU A 21 4.23 10.47 -3.44
CA LEU A 21 5.14 9.38 -3.79
C LEU A 21 5.08 9.07 -5.30
N LEU A 22 3.87 8.91 -5.86
CA LEU A 22 3.70 8.59 -7.27
C LEU A 22 4.18 9.72 -8.18
N LYS A 23 3.95 10.99 -7.82
CA LYS A 23 4.49 12.14 -8.57
C LYS A 23 6.02 12.09 -8.66
N LYS A 24 6.70 11.65 -7.59
CA LYS A 24 8.16 11.51 -7.55
C LYS A 24 8.68 10.27 -8.28
N ILE A 25 7.90 9.18 -8.33
CA ILE A 25 8.24 7.94 -9.06
C ILE A 25 8.02 8.10 -10.56
N PHE A 26 6.95 8.78 -10.98
CA PHE A 26 6.61 8.98 -12.39
C PHE A 26 7.22 10.24 -13.02
N VAL A 27 8.27 10.80 -12.41
CA VAL A 27 9.06 11.84 -13.06
C VAL A 27 9.64 11.30 -14.36
N TYR A 28 9.43 12.05 -15.45
CA TYR A 28 9.82 11.68 -16.80
C TYR A 28 11.35 11.54 -16.92
N ASP A 29 12.09 12.55 -16.48
CA ASP A 29 13.55 12.52 -16.45
C ASP A 29 14.04 11.55 -15.35
N PRO A 30 14.72 10.44 -15.70
CA PRO A 30 15.22 9.48 -14.71
C PRO A 30 16.25 10.09 -13.76
N SER A 31 16.96 11.14 -14.19
CA SER A 31 17.97 11.83 -13.36
C SER A 31 17.33 12.62 -12.22
N GLN A 32 16.07 13.02 -12.37
CA GLN A 32 15.29 13.73 -11.36
C GLN A 32 14.31 12.82 -10.60
N ARG A 33 14.18 11.56 -11.02
CA ARG A 33 13.30 10.58 -10.38
C ARG A 33 13.86 10.17 -9.02
N ILE A 34 12.96 10.01 -8.05
CA ILE A 34 13.34 9.51 -6.73
C ILE A 34 13.99 8.12 -6.82
N THR A 35 15.06 7.92 -6.06
CA THR A 35 15.72 6.60 -5.97
C THR A 35 14.88 5.60 -5.18
N ALA A 36 15.11 4.30 -5.37
CA ALA A 36 14.45 3.26 -4.58
C ALA A 36 14.65 3.45 -3.06
N LYS A 37 15.87 3.82 -2.62
CA LYS A 37 16.16 4.10 -1.20
C LYS A 37 15.35 5.28 -0.67
N GLN A 38 15.23 6.36 -1.45
CA GLN A 38 14.43 7.52 -1.04
C GLN A 38 12.93 7.19 -1.03
N ALA A 39 12.44 6.41 -2.01
CA ALA A 39 11.06 5.96 -2.06
C ALA A 39 10.70 5.11 -0.83
N LEU A 40 11.55 4.17 -0.44
CA LEU A 40 11.35 3.36 0.79
C LEU A 40 11.34 4.20 2.07
N ASN A 41 12.00 5.35 2.08
CA ASN A 41 11.99 6.29 3.21
C ASN A 41 10.82 7.29 3.17
N HIS A 42 9.94 7.20 2.17
CA HIS A 42 8.82 8.11 2.02
C HIS A 42 7.78 7.93 3.15
N PRO A 43 7.17 9.02 3.67
CA PRO A 43 6.17 8.95 4.74
C PRO A 43 5.01 7.99 4.47
N TRP A 44 4.61 7.85 3.21
CA TRP A 44 3.54 6.92 2.80
C TRP A 44 3.76 5.49 3.30
N PHE A 45 5.00 4.99 3.33
CA PHE A 45 5.29 3.63 3.83
C PHE A 45 5.18 3.50 5.36
N ARG A 46 5.10 4.61 6.08
CA ARG A 46 4.90 4.65 7.54
C ARG A 46 3.46 4.96 7.92
N GLU A 47 2.60 5.30 6.97
CA GLU A 47 1.18 5.55 7.20
C GLU A 47 0.48 4.25 7.60
N ILE A 48 -0.41 4.35 8.58
CA ILE A 48 -1.27 3.25 8.97
C ILE A 48 -2.40 3.18 7.94
N VAL A 49 -2.45 2.08 7.18
CA VAL A 49 -3.58 1.80 6.31
C VAL A 49 -4.80 1.58 7.18
N GLN A 50 -5.78 2.48 7.10
CA GLN A 50 -7.01 2.29 7.83
C GLN A 50 -7.87 1.22 7.12
N PRO A 51 -8.70 0.45 7.85
CA PRO A 51 -9.52 -0.60 7.26
C PRO A 51 -10.48 -0.12 6.16
N ASP A 52 -10.85 1.16 6.19
CA ASP A 52 -11.73 1.84 5.23
C ASP A 52 -11.01 2.35 3.98
N ASP A 53 -9.67 2.41 3.98
CA ASP A 53 -8.87 2.82 2.80
C ASP A 53 -8.88 1.76 1.67
N GLY A 54 -9.54 0.61 1.89
CA GLY A 54 -9.93 -0.33 0.85
C GLY A 54 -8.78 -1.02 0.10
N THR A 55 -7.55 -0.95 0.61
CA THR A 55 -6.36 -1.39 -0.12
C THR A 55 -6.28 -2.91 -0.22
N GLU A 56 -6.10 -3.45 -1.42
CA GLU A 56 -5.98 -4.91 -1.67
C GLU A 56 -4.90 -5.58 -0.79
N ALA A 57 -3.80 -4.87 -0.51
CA ALA A 57 -2.73 -5.34 0.36
C ALA A 57 -3.19 -5.56 1.82
N ALA A 58 -4.11 -4.73 2.32
CA ALA A 58 -4.67 -4.89 3.66
C ALA A 58 -5.60 -6.12 3.72
N LYS A 59 -6.40 -6.33 2.67
CA LYS A 59 -7.28 -7.52 2.55
C LYS A 59 -6.47 -8.81 2.52
N LEU A 60 -5.44 -8.88 1.67
CA LEU A 60 -4.57 -10.05 1.58
C LEU A 60 -3.89 -10.39 2.92
N ARG A 61 -3.47 -9.37 3.67
CA ARG A 61 -2.88 -9.55 5.00
C ARG A 61 -3.88 -10.11 6.01
N LEU A 62 -5.14 -9.67 5.94
CA LEU A 62 -6.21 -10.16 6.81
C LEU A 62 -6.53 -11.62 6.48
N ASP A 63 -6.68 -11.95 5.20
CA ASP A 63 -7.00 -13.31 4.75
C ASP A 63 -5.91 -14.30 5.14
N ARG A 64 -4.63 -13.91 4.99
CA ARG A 64 -3.51 -14.74 5.44
C ARG A 64 -3.53 -14.98 6.95
N LYS A 65 -3.82 -13.96 7.76
CA LYS A 65 -3.97 -14.11 9.22
C LYS A 65 -5.13 -15.05 9.58
N ARG A 66 -6.24 -14.97 8.85
CA ARG A 66 -7.40 -15.85 9.05
C ARG A 66 -7.04 -17.31 8.73
N LEU A 67 -6.41 -17.56 7.58
CA LEU A 67 -5.94 -18.89 7.17
C LEU A 67 -4.97 -19.50 8.19
N GLU A 68 -4.01 -18.73 8.68
CA GLU A 68 -3.10 -19.18 9.75
C GLU A 68 -3.88 -19.54 11.03
N GLN A 69 -4.82 -18.70 11.47
CA GLN A 69 -5.66 -19.00 12.63
C GLN A 69 -6.52 -20.26 12.43
N GLU A 70 -7.06 -20.48 11.23
CA GLU A 70 -7.87 -21.66 10.91
C GLU A 70 -7.01 -22.93 10.90
N SER A 71 -5.79 -22.85 10.35
CA SER A 71 -4.83 -23.96 10.34
C SER A 71 -4.38 -24.37 11.75
N LEU A 72 -4.22 -23.41 12.66
CA LEU A 72 -3.88 -23.66 14.07
C LEU A 72 -5.06 -24.23 14.86
N ARG A 73 -6.30 -23.93 14.44
CA ARG A 73 -7.52 -24.40 15.11
C ARG A 73 -7.89 -25.83 14.72
N TYR A 74 -7.50 -26.25 13.52
CA TYR A 74 -7.65 -27.63 13.03
C TYR A 74 -6.32 -28.14 12.50
N PRO A 75 -5.34 -28.45 13.38
CA PRO A 75 -4.15 -29.18 12.95
C PRO A 75 -4.65 -30.49 12.32
N HIS A 76 -4.35 -30.69 11.03
CA HIS A 76 -4.71 -31.92 10.34
C HIS A 76 -4.28 -33.13 11.17
N TYR A 77 -5.25 -33.87 11.71
CA TYR A 77 -5.01 -35.18 12.28
C TYR A 77 -4.67 -36.12 11.13
N VAL A 78 -3.37 -36.29 10.89
CA VAL A 78 -2.85 -37.37 10.06
C VAL A 78 -3.06 -38.66 10.84
N GLY A 79 -4.08 -39.43 10.44
CA GLY A 79 -4.32 -40.79 10.90
C GLY A 79 -3.61 -41.81 10.02
#